data_AF-A0A834ZLG6-F1
#
_entry.id   AF-A0A834ZLG6-F1
#
_cell.length_a   1.000
_cell.length_b   1.000
_cell.length_c   1.000
_cell.angle_alpha   90.00
_cell.angle_beta   90.00
_cell.angle_gamma   90.00
#
_symmetry.space_group_name_H-M   'P 1'
#
loop_
_entity.id
_entity.type
_entity.pdbx_description
1 polymer ?
#
loop_
_entity_poly.entity_id
_entity_poly.type
_entity_poly.pdbx_seq_one_letter_code
_entity_poly.pdbx_strand_id
1 'polypeptide(L)'
;MNVVDPGVRPVLGPAGNKARSTRRITRTSSTASRMKQCAKRHEKVVSESVLASPPDTSQAKKRCAWVTPNTDPCYVAFHDEEWGVPVHDEKEVFADFDPIVVSKLKEKKITAPGSPASSLLSELKLRAIIENARQISKIIDEFGSFDKYIWSFVNHKPIVSRFRYPRQVPVKTPKADVISKDW
;
A
#
# COMPACT_ATOMS: atom_id res chain seq x y z
N MET A 1 -25.20 -23.21 55.31
CA MET A 1 -24.22 -22.23 54.82
C MET A 1 -24.94 -21.31 53.85
N ASN A 2 -25.40 -20.13 54.32
CA ASN A 2 -24.75 -18.82 54.15
C ASN A 2 -24.78 -18.34 52.70
N VAL A 3 -25.22 -17.16 52.29
CA VAL A 3 -25.91 -15.97 52.83
C VAL A 3 -26.39 -15.29 51.53
N VAL A 4 -27.64 -14.81 51.48
CA VAL A 4 -28.15 -14.02 50.34
C VAL A 4 -28.36 -12.60 50.87
N ASP A 5 -27.62 -11.63 50.33
CA ASP A 5 -27.90 -10.19 50.52
C ASP A 5 -27.10 -9.35 49.49
N PRO A 6 -27.38 -8.04 49.27
CA PRO A 6 -28.34 -7.54 48.28
C PRO A 6 -27.74 -6.46 47.35
N GLY A 7 -28.53 -5.92 46.41
CA GLY A 7 -28.31 -4.54 45.92
C GLY A 7 -28.44 -4.29 44.41
N VAL A 8 -29.64 -3.94 43.97
CA VAL A 8 -29.92 -3.18 42.73
C VAL A 8 -30.84 -2.03 43.19
N ARG A 9 -30.64 -0.74 42.93
CA ARG A 9 -30.61 0.09 41.69
C ARG A 9 -30.25 1.55 42.13
N PRO A 10 -30.47 2.62 41.33
CA PRO A 10 -29.80 3.08 40.10
C PRO A 10 -29.29 4.53 40.23
N VAL A 11 -28.47 5.05 39.30
CA VAL A 11 -28.40 6.51 39.08
C VAL A 11 -28.35 6.81 37.57
N LEU A 12 -29.25 7.70 37.15
CA LEU A 12 -29.48 8.20 35.80
C LEU A 12 -28.64 9.46 35.50
N GLY A 13 -27.97 9.43 34.34
CA GLY A 13 -27.79 10.54 33.38
C GLY A 13 -26.77 11.64 33.67
N PRO A 14 -26.59 12.63 32.75
CA PRO A 14 -26.73 12.59 31.29
C PRO A 14 -25.54 13.28 30.55
N ALA A 15 -25.28 13.01 29.27
CA ALA A 15 -24.73 14.02 28.32
C ALA A 15 -24.59 13.52 26.87
N GLY A 16 -25.54 13.91 26.03
CA GLY A 16 -25.32 14.59 24.74
C GLY A 16 -24.30 14.05 23.73
N ASN A 17 -24.73 13.11 22.87
CA ASN A 17 -24.09 12.91 21.57
C ASN A 17 -24.70 13.89 20.56
N LYS A 18 -24.03 15.03 20.34
CA LYS A 18 -24.35 15.94 19.23
C LYS A 18 -23.90 15.33 17.91
N ALA A 19 -24.86 15.13 17.02
CA ALA A 19 -24.63 14.83 15.61
C ALA A 19 -23.78 15.94 14.96
N ARG A 20 -22.64 15.56 14.35
CA ARG A 20 -21.85 16.49 13.53
C ARG A 20 -22.14 16.25 12.05
N SER A 21 -22.91 17.20 11.53
CA SER A 21 -23.19 17.53 10.14
C SER A 21 -22.07 17.19 9.15
N THR A 22 -22.43 16.41 8.12
CA THR A 22 -21.70 16.25 6.86
C THR A 22 -21.71 17.58 6.09
N ARG A 23 -20.59 18.30 6.06
CA ARG A 23 -20.38 19.36 5.07
C ARG A 23 -19.73 18.78 3.82
N ARG A 24 -20.54 18.71 2.77
CA ARG A 24 -20.16 18.53 1.37
C ARG A 24 -19.29 19.72 0.95
N ILE A 25 -18.00 19.50 0.72
CA ILE A 25 -17.09 20.51 0.16
C ILE A 25 -17.12 20.33 -1.36
N THR A 26 -17.81 21.25 -2.03
CA THR A 26 -17.64 21.52 -3.47
C THR A 26 -16.32 22.26 -3.67
N ARG A 27 -15.37 21.69 -4.41
CA ARG A 27 -14.20 22.43 -4.91
C ARG A 27 -14.45 22.84 -6.35
N THR A 28 -14.61 24.15 -6.50
CA THR A 28 -14.60 24.89 -7.75
C THR A 28 -13.23 24.82 -8.43
N SER A 29 -13.29 24.94 -9.75
CA SER A 29 -12.22 24.80 -10.72
C SER A 29 -11.40 26.08 -10.93
N SER A 30 -10.24 25.89 -11.59
CA SER A 30 -9.27 26.87 -12.13
C SER A 30 -8.37 27.55 -11.10
N THR A 31 -7.04 27.57 -11.25
CA THR A 31 -6.27 28.06 -12.40
C THR A 31 -4.99 27.25 -12.70
N ALA A 32 -4.40 27.57 -13.85
CA ALA A 32 -3.55 26.76 -14.70
C ALA A 32 -2.03 26.83 -14.45
N SER A 33 -1.32 26.02 -15.25
CA SER A 33 0.11 26.03 -15.62
C SER A 33 0.94 25.01 -14.83
N ARG A 34 1.67 24.07 -15.45
CA ARG A 34 2.47 24.21 -16.67
C ARG A 34 2.62 22.85 -17.39
N MET A 35 2.21 22.82 -18.65
CA MET A 35 2.39 21.74 -19.62
C MET A 35 3.87 21.37 -19.82
N LYS A 36 4.14 20.07 -19.91
CA LYS A 36 5.18 19.53 -20.79
C LYS A 36 4.47 18.78 -21.92
N GLN A 37 4.29 19.47 -23.03
CA GLN A 37 3.67 18.97 -24.25
C GLN A 37 4.76 18.38 -25.14
N CYS A 38 4.63 17.10 -25.52
CA CYS A 38 5.42 16.51 -26.59
C CYS A 38 4.60 16.59 -27.89
N ALA A 39 5.22 17.13 -28.94
CA ALA A 39 4.58 17.62 -30.15
C ALA A 39 4.01 16.48 -31.04
N LYS A 40 2.79 16.67 -31.53
CA LYS A 40 2.24 15.90 -32.66
C LYS A 40 2.71 16.55 -33.96
N ARG A 41 3.37 15.81 -34.83
CA ARG A 41 3.61 16.21 -36.22
C ARG A 41 2.79 15.28 -37.13
N HIS A 42 1.85 15.87 -37.85
CA HIS A 42 1.10 15.24 -38.93
C HIS A 42 1.98 15.26 -40.18
N GLU A 43 2.16 14.10 -40.83
CA GLU A 43 2.46 14.06 -42.24
C GLU A 43 1.71 12.87 -42.87
N LYS A 44 0.95 13.17 -43.91
CA LYS A 44 0.02 12.27 -44.59
C LYS A 44 0.66 11.90 -45.93
N VAL A 45 0.96 10.63 -46.15
CA VAL A 45 1.23 10.08 -47.48
C VAL A 45 0.45 8.77 -47.59
N VAL A 46 -0.32 8.65 -48.68
CA VAL A 46 -1.23 7.54 -49.01
C VAL A 46 -0.63 6.74 -50.15
N SER A 47 -0.68 5.41 -50.03
CA SER A 47 -0.84 4.33 -51.04
C SER A 47 -0.02 3.12 -50.53
N GLU A 48 -0.43 1.86 -50.61
CA GLU A 48 -1.33 1.14 -51.51
C GLU A 48 -1.86 -0.13 -50.83
N SER A 49 -3.00 -0.61 -51.29
CA SER A 49 -3.77 -1.74 -50.76
C SER A 49 -3.08 -3.10 -50.95
N VAL A 50 -2.86 -3.82 -49.85
CA VAL A 50 -2.75 -5.28 -49.85
C VAL A 50 -3.66 -5.80 -48.74
N LEU A 51 -4.65 -6.60 -49.12
CA LEU A 51 -5.56 -7.32 -48.21
C LEU A 51 -4.74 -8.32 -47.38
N ALA A 52 -4.21 -7.85 -46.26
CA ALA A 52 -3.79 -8.69 -45.15
C ALA A 52 -4.91 -8.68 -44.12
N SER A 53 -5.39 -9.87 -43.77
CA SER A 53 -6.32 -10.13 -42.68
C SER A 53 -6.02 -9.26 -41.45
N PRO A 54 -7.02 -8.72 -40.75
CA PRO A 54 -6.75 -7.92 -39.56
C PRO A 54 -5.97 -8.78 -38.55
N PRO A 55 -4.84 -8.29 -38.00
CA PRO A 55 -4.20 -8.98 -36.90
C PRO A 55 -5.20 -9.02 -35.75
N ASP A 56 -5.50 -10.25 -35.35
CA ASP A 56 -6.38 -10.65 -34.26
C ASP A 56 -6.33 -9.63 -33.11
N THR A 57 -7.41 -8.87 -32.97
CA THR A 57 -7.58 -7.89 -31.91
C THR A 57 -7.45 -8.57 -30.56
N SER A 58 -6.27 -8.40 -29.97
CA SER A 58 -6.05 -8.23 -28.54
C SER A 58 -6.78 -9.25 -27.66
N GLN A 59 -6.11 -10.36 -27.34
CA GLN A 59 -6.43 -11.08 -26.11
C GLN A 59 -6.17 -10.12 -24.94
N ALA A 60 -7.22 -9.44 -24.47
CA ALA A 60 -7.15 -8.59 -23.30
C ALA A 60 -6.72 -9.46 -22.12
N LYS A 61 -5.52 -9.20 -21.58
CA LYS A 61 -5.01 -9.89 -20.39
C LYS A 61 -6.05 -9.78 -19.28
N LYS A 62 -6.51 -10.92 -18.76
CA LYS A 62 -7.41 -10.95 -17.60
C LYS A 62 -6.60 -10.54 -16.37
N ARG A 63 -6.93 -9.40 -15.78
CA ARG A 63 -6.29 -8.86 -14.56
C ARG A 63 -7.17 -9.06 -13.33
N CYS A 64 -6.59 -8.88 -12.14
CA CYS A 64 -7.36 -8.84 -10.92
C CYS A 64 -8.39 -7.70 -10.93
N ALA A 65 -9.50 -7.88 -10.23
CA ALA A 65 -10.64 -6.94 -10.30
C ALA A 65 -10.35 -5.54 -9.77
N TRP A 66 -9.26 -5.36 -9.00
CA TRP A 66 -8.81 -4.05 -8.55
C TRP A 66 -8.13 -3.23 -9.65
N VAL A 67 -7.81 -3.86 -10.80
CA VAL A 67 -7.39 -3.16 -12.02
C VAL A 67 -8.60 -3.00 -12.95
N THR A 68 -9.16 -1.79 -12.96
CA THR A 68 -10.26 -1.40 -13.85
C THR A 68 -9.74 -0.77 -15.15
N PRO A 69 -10.56 -0.65 -16.21
CA PRO A 69 -10.16 0.01 -17.46
C PRO A 69 -9.72 1.48 -17.30
N ASN A 70 -10.15 2.15 -16.23
CA ASN A 70 -9.85 3.56 -15.97
C ASN A 70 -8.67 3.74 -14.98
N THR A 71 -8.00 2.64 -14.65
CA THR A 71 -6.87 2.65 -13.72
C THR A 71 -5.67 3.34 -14.36
N ASP A 72 -4.98 4.17 -13.59
CA ASP A 72 -3.79 4.86 -14.09
C ASP A 72 -2.75 3.86 -14.63
N PRO A 73 -2.10 4.15 -15.78
CA PRO A 73 -1.16 3.22 -16.41
C PRO A 73 -0.03 2.75 -15.49
N CYS A 74 0.44 3.60 -14.57
CA CYS A 74 1.47 3.22 -13.60
C CYS A 74 0.98 2.13 -12.63
N TYR A 75 -0.28 2.14 -12.23
CA TYR A 75 -0.83 1.13 -11.32
C TYR A 75 -1.15 -0.18 -12.05
N VAL A 76 -1.43 -0.10 -13.36
CA VAL A 76 -1.51 -1.28 -14.25
C VAL A 76 -0.14 -1.95 -14.40
N ALA A 77 0.92 -1.17 -14.62
CA ALA A 77 2.28 -1.70 -14.69
C ALA A 77 2.69 -2.37 -13.38
N PHE A 78 2.43 -1.72 -12.24
CA PHE A 78 2.63 -2.32 -10.91
C PHE A 78 1.92 -3.68 -10.75
N HIS A 79 0.66 -3.79 -11.18
CA HIS A 79 -0.06 -5.07 -11.14
C HIS A 79 0.62 -6.15 -11.99
N ASP A 80 1.04 -5.80 -13.20
CA ASP A 80 1.52 -6.77 -14.18
C ASP A 80 2.98 -7.20 -13.92
N GLU A 81 3.79 -6.34 -13.31
CA GLU A 81 5.25 -6.53 -13.22
C GLU A 81 5.76 -6.71 -11.77
N GLU A 82 5.10 -6.12 -10.77
CA GLU A 82 5.60 -6.11 -9.39
C GLU A 82 4.71 -6.91 -8.43
N TRP A 83 3.38 -6.83 -8.60
CA TRP A 83 2.45 -7.38 -7.61
C TRP A 83 2.41 -8.92 -7.62
N GLY A 84 2.78 -9.52 -6.48
CA GLY A 84 2.74 -10.97 -6.28
C GLY A 84 3.94 -11.72 -6.88
N VAL A 85 4.92 -11.00 -7.44
CA VAL A 85 6.20 -11.58 -7.87
C VAL A 85 7.07 -11.83 -6.63
N PRO A 86 7.59 -13.07 -6.43
CA PRO A 86 8.47 -13.36 -5.30
C PRO A 86 9.80 -12.59 -5.39
N VAL A 87 10.14 -11.83 -4.35
CA VAL A 87 11.42 -11.12 -4.21
C VAL A 87 12.20 -11.71 -3.04
N HIS A 88 13.49 -11.97 -3.23
CA HIS A 88 14.36 -12.62 -2.25
C HIS A 88 15.63 -11.82 -1.92
N ASP A 89 15.82 -10.68 -2.59
CA ASP A 89 16.99 -9.82 -2.42
C ASP A 89 16.61 -8.55 -1.65
N GLU A 90 17.28 -8.32 -0.51
CA GLU A 90 16.91 -7.23 0.42
C GLU A 90 16.99 -5.85 -0.24
N LYS A 91 17.92 -5.70 -1.18
CA LYS A 91 18.09 -4.48 -1.98
C LYS A 91 16.93 -4.25 -2.95
N GLU A 92 16.32 -5.31 -3.47
CA GLU A 92 15.13 -5.20 -4.30
C GLU A 92 13.88 -5.00 -3.44
N VAL A 93 13.80 -5.66 -2.28
CA VAL A 93 12.70 -5.52 -1.31
C VAL A 93 12.57 -4.08 -0.82
N PHE A 94 13.69 -3.44 -0.52
CA PHE A 94 13.72 -2.07 -0.02
C PHE A 94 13.95 -1.02 -1.12
N ALA A 95 14.24 -1.43 -2.35
CA ALA A 95 14.74 -0.56 -3.41
C ALA A 95 15.90 0.33 -2.90
N ASP A 96 15.65 1.63 -2.72
CA ASP A 96 16.64 2.61 -2.21
C ASP A 96 16.51 2.90 -0.70
N PHE A 97 15.66 2.17 0.02
CA PHE A 97 15.44 2.38 1.46
C PHE A 97 16.49 1.63 2.29
N ASP A 98 17.44 2.37 2.87
CA ASP A 98 18.42 1.79 3.81
C ASP A 98 17.89 1.83 5.26
N PRO A 99 17.53 0.68 5.87
CA PRO A 99 17.01 0.64 7.23
C PRO A 99 18.04 1.07 8.28
N ILE A 100 19.34 0.89 8.03
CA ILE A 100 20.42 1.28 8.97
C ILE A 100 20.56 2.79 8.99
N VAL A 101 20.44 3.46 7.84
CA VAL A 101 20.48 4.92 7.76
C VAL A 101 19.22 5.51 8.38
N VAL A 102 18.05 4.94 8.08
CA VAL A 102 16.76 5.46 8.56
C VAL A 102 16.59 5.26 10.06
N SER A 103 17.05 4.15 10.63
CA SER A 103 16.99 3.88 12.08
C SER A 103 17.80 4.90 12.91
N LYS A 104 18.88 5.45 12.34
CA LYS A 104 19.73 6.49 12.96
C LYS A 104 19.14 7.90 12.90
N LEU A 105 18.06 8.11 12.15
CA LEU A 105 17.40 9.41 12.07
C LEU A 105 16.74 9.76 13.42
N LYS A 106 17.08 10.94 13.94
CA LYS A 106 16.54 11.46 15.20
C LYS A 106 15.33 12.35 14.95
N GLU A 107 14.35 12.31 15.85
CA GLU A 107 13.09 13.08 15.82
C GLU A 107 13.27 14.55 15.42
N LYS A 108 14.33 15.19 15.93
CA LYS A 108 14.65 16.60 15.64
C LYS A 108 14.81 16.92 14.14
N LYS A 109 15.26 15.97 13.32
CA LYS A 109 15.40 16.17 11.86
C LYS A 109 14.09 16.00 11.09
N ILE A 110 13.09 15.35 11.70
CA ILE A 110 11.83 14.97 11.04
C ILE A 110 10.71 15.95 11.38
N THR A 111 10.70 16.44 12.63
CA THR A 111 9.78 17.52 13.07
C THR A 111 10.23 18.90 12.58
N ALA A 112 11.43 19.01 11.98
CA ALA A 112 11.91 20.24 11.37
C ALA A 112 10.97 20.65 10.21
N PRO A 113 10.29 21.80 10.31
CA PRO A 113 9.40 22.29 9.25
C PRO A 113 10.20 22.50 7.95
N GLY A 114 9.73 21.94 6.84
CA GLY A 114 10.35 22.12 5.53
C GLY A 114 11.21 20.95 5.03
N SER A 115 11.31 19.85 5.80
CA SER A 115 11.82 18.59 5.25
C SER A 115 10.83 18.03 4.21
N PRO A 116 11.27 17.58 3.02
CA PRO A 116 10.38 17.02 2.00
C PRO A 116 9.53 15.85 2.52
N ALA A 117 10.05 15.10 3.49
CA ALA A 117 9.33 14.00 4.13
C ALA A 117 8.12 14.48 4.97
N SER A 118 8.24 15.62 5.66
CA SER A 118 7.15 16.21 6.46
C SER A 118 6.03 16.81 5.61
N SER A 119 6.32 17.11 4.34
CA SER A 119 5.32 17.60 3.39
C SER A 119 4.52 16.48 2.72
N LEU A 120 5.10 15.29 2.59
CA LEU A 120 4.46 14.12 1.96
C LEU A 120 3.74 13.21 2.95
N LEU A 121 4.25 13.11 4.20
CA LEU A 121 3.76 12.18 5.20
C LEU A 121 3.40 12.89 6.51
N SER A 122 2.41 12.35 7.22
CA SER A 122 2.09 12.80 8.57
C SER A 122 3.19 12.41 9.56
N GLU A 123 3.31 13.19 10.64
CA GLU A 123 4.29 12.94 11.72
C GLU A 123 4.21 11.51 12.28
N LEU A 124 2.99 10.97 12.44
CA LEU A 124 2.77 9.61 12.91
C LEU A 124 3.33 8.56 11.95
N LYS A 125 3.17 8.74 10.64
CA LYS A 125 3.73 7.83 9.64
C LYS A 125 5.25 7.87 9.63
N LEU A 126 5.84 9.06 9.79
CA LEU A 126 7.29 9.20 9.85
C LEU A 126 7.88 8.51 11.07
N ARG A 127 7.23 8.65 12.25
CA ARG A 127 7.61 7.90 13.45
C ARG A 127 7.52 6.39 13.24
N ALA A 128 6.43 5.91 12.64
CA ALA A 128 6.24 4.49 12.35
C ALA A 128 7.33 3.93 11.42
N ILE A 129 7.71 4.68 10.37
CA ILE A 129 8.78 4.26 9.45
C ILE A 129 10.11 4.08 10.17
N ILE A 130 10.47 5.01 11.06
CA ILE A 130 11.73 4.95 11.81
C ILE A 130 11.73 3.80 12.79
N GLU A 131 10.62 3.58 13.47
CA GLU A 131 10.50 2.46 14.39
C GLU A 131 10.57 1.12 13.66
N ASN A 132 9.87 0.98 12.53
CA ASN A 132 9.97 -0.20 11.67
C ASN A 132 11.42 -0.44 11.20
N ALA A 133 12.14 0.62 10.81
CA ALA A 133 13.55 0.51 10.41
C ALA A 133 14.45 0.03 11.55
N ARG A 134 14.18 0.44 12.80
CA ARG A 134 14.91 -0.08 13.98
C ARG A 134 14.62 -1.56 14.22
N GLN A 135 13.37 -1.99 14.07
CA GLN A 135 13.02 -3.40 14.21
C GLN A 135 13.66 -4.25 13.11
N ILE A 136 13.68 -3.78 11.85
CA ILE A 136 14.40 -4.43 10.75
C ILE A 136 15.88 -4.57 11.09
N SER A 137 16.52 -3.53 11.64
CA SER A 137 17.92 -3.61 12.06
C SER A 137 18.17 -4.71 13.09
N LYS A 138 17.29 -4.85 14.09
CA LYS A 138 17.41 -5.92 15.10
C LYS A 138 17.25 -7.31 14.49
N ILE A 139 16.29 -7.48 13.59
CA ILE A 139 16.07 -8.75 12.88
C ILE A 139 17.31 -9.12 12.06
N ILE A 140 17.93 -8.13 11.39
CA ILE A 140 19.18 -8.34 10.66
C ILE A 140 20.30 -8.76 11.61
N ASP A 141 20.41 -8.15 12.79
CA ASP A 141 21.43 -8.51 13.80
C ASP A 141 21.21 -9.92 14.38
N GLU A 142 19.95 -10.34 14.59
CA GLU A 142 19.60 -11.63 15.20
C GLU A 142 19.58 -12.80 14.20
N PHE A 143 18.95 -12.61 13.04
CA PHE A 143 18.72 -13.66 12.04
C PHE A 143 19.66 -13.55 10.83
N GLY A 144 20.50 -12.51 10.78
CA GLY A 144 21.48 -12.24 9.73
C GLY A 144 20.90 -11.66 8.43
N SER A 145 19.61 -11.89 8.15
CA SER A 145 18.93 -11.39 6.95
C SER A 145 17.43 -11.25 7.19
N PHE A 146 16.90 -10.09 6.81
CA PHE A 146 15.47 -9.79 6.94
C PHE A 146 14.63 -10.65 6.00
N ASP A 147 15.10 -10.85 4.76
CA ASP A 147 14.38 -11.65 3.78
C ASP A 147 14.26 -13.11 4.22
N LYS A 148 15.36 -13.68 4.74
CA LYS A 148 15.33 -15.04 5.29
C LYS A 148 14.32 -15.17 6.42
N TYR A 149 14.26 -14.18 7.32
CA TYR A 149 13.30 -14.14 8.41
C TYR A 149 11.85 -14.10 7.91
N ILE A 150 11.50 -13.20 6.99
CA ILE A 150 10.13 -13.11 6.44
C ILE A 150 9.74 -14.38 5.66
N TRP A 151 10.64 -14.89 4.83
CA TRP A 151 10.40 -16.11 4.05
C TRP A 151 10.29 -17.36 4.92
N SER A 152 10.84 -17.37 6.13
CA SER A 152 10.75 -18.51 7.05
C SER A 152 9.30 -18.83 7.45
N PHE A 153 8.44 -17.80 7.61
CA PHE A 153 7.02 -17.96 7.95
C PHE A 153 6.19 -18.65 6.85
N VAL A 154 6.69 -18.68 5.62
CA VAL A 154 6.05 -19.33 4.46
C VAL A 154 6.85 -20.52 3.93
N ASN A 155 7.79 -21.05 4.72
CA ASN A 155 8.66 -22.17 4.35
C ASN A 155 9.47 -21.90 3.06
N HIS A 156 9.90 -20.65 2.84
CA HIS A 156 10.68 -20.21 1.67
C HIS A 156 10.02 -20.51 0.32
N LYS A 157 8.69 -20.62 0.27
CA LYS A 157 7.95 -20.88 -0.97
C LYS A 157 6.72 -19.97 -1.07
N PRO A 158 6.47 -19.36 -2.25
CA PRO A 158 5.30 -18.52 -2.44
C PRO A 158 4.01 -19.34 -2.34
N ILE A 159 3.01 -18.80 -1.66
CA ILE A 159 1.70 -19.44 -1.51
C ILE A 159 0.81 -18.99 -2.67
N VAL A 160 0.65 -19.84 -3.68
CA VAL A 160 -0.21 -19.56 -4.83
C VAL A 160 -1.67 -19.87 -4.48
N SER A 161 -2.48 -18.81 -4.39
CA SER A 161 -3.92 -18.94 -4.15
C SER A 161 -4.70 -19.29 -5.43
N ARG A 162 -5.87 -19.92 -5.29
CA ARG A 162 -6.77 -20.27 -6.40
C ARG A 162 -8.12 -19.55 -6.30
N PHE A 163 -8.10 -18.26 -5.98
CA PHE A 163 -9.32 -17.46 -5.90
C PHE A 163 -9.83 -17.10 -7.29
N ARG A 164 -11.11 -17.39 -7.54
CA ARG A 164 -11.77 -17.03 -8.80
C ARG A 164 -12.46 -15.68 -8.71
N TYR A 165 -12.88 -15.29 -7.52
CA TYR A 165 -13.59 -14.04 -7.29
C TYR A 165 -12.91 -13.20 -6.19
N PRO A 166 -12.85 -11.86 -6.32
CA PRO A 166 -12.20 -10.99 -5.34
C PRO A 166 -12.76 -11.15 -3.92
N ARG A 167 -14.06 -11.46 -3.80
CA ARG A 167 -14.75 -11.67 -2.52
C ARG A 167 -14.21 -12.86 -1.72
N GLN A 168 -13.52 -13.78 -2.40
CA GLN A 168 -12.91 -14.95 -1.77
C GLN A 168 -11.52 -14.63 -1.21
N VAL A 169 -10.90 -13.52 -1.62
CA VAL A 169 -9.57 -13.14 -1.14
C VAL A 169 -9.71 -12.66 0.32
N PRO A 170 -9.11 -13.37 1.28
CA PRO A 170 -9.23 -13.01 2.68
C PRO A 170 -8.44 -11.73 2.97
N VAL A 171 -9.05 -10.82 3.73
CA VAL A 171 -8.39 -9.57 4.18
C VAL A 171 -7.37 -9.84 5.28
N LYS A 172 -7.52 -10.94 6.02
CA LYS A 172 -6.62 -11.39 7.08
C LYS A 172 -6.42 -12.89 7.00
N THR A 173 -5.22 -13.35 7.35
CA THR A 173 -4.92 -14.78 7.45
C THR A 173 -4.24 -15.07 8.78
N PRO A 174 -4.40 -16.28 9.36
CA PRO A 174 -3.73 -16.64 10.60
C PRO A 174 -2.20 -16.48 10.53
N LYS A 175 -1.59 -16.75 9.36
CA LYS A 175 -0.15 -16.53 9.14
C LYS A 175 0.22 -15.05 9.23
N ALA A 176 -0.55 -14.18 8.59
CA ALA A 176 -0.33 -12.73 8.67
C ALA A 176 -0.51 -12.21 10.11
N ASP A 177 -1.47 -12.75 10.87
CA ASP A 177 -1.68 -12.38 12.27
C ASP A 177 -0.52 -12.83 13.19
N VAL A 178 0.15 -13.96 12.88
CA VAL A 178 1.36 -14.38 13.58
C VAL A 178 2.52 -13.43 13.26
N ILE A 179 2.76 -13.15 11.98
CA ILE A 179 3.83 -12.22 11.54
C ILE A 179 3.63 -10.84 12.18
N SER A 180 2.39 -10.35 12.21
CA SER A 180 2.07 -9.03 12.78
C SER A 180 2.22 -8.95 14.30
N LYS A 181 2.27 -10.08 15.01
CA LYS A 181 2.48 -10.11 16.48
C LYS A 181 3.94 -10.28 16.87
N ASP A 182 4.72 -10.89 15.98
CA ASP A 182 6.15 -11.10 16.19
C ASP A 182 6.96 -9.81 15.97
N TRP A 183 6.41 -8.90 15.17
CA TRP A 183 6.94 -7.55 14.87
C TRP A 183 6.44 -6.49 15.86
#